data_AF-A0A971ZJC0-F1
#
_entry.id   AF-A0A971ZJC0-F1
#
_cell.length_a   1.000
_cell.length_b   1.000
_cell.length_c   1.000
_cell.angle_alpha   90.00
_cell.angle_beta   90.00
_cell.angle_gamma   90.00
#
_symmetry.space_group_name_H-M   'P 1'
#
loop_
_entity.id
_entity.type
_entity.pdbx_description
1 polymer ?
#
loop_
_entity_poly.entity_id
_entity_poly.type
_entity_poly.pdbx_seq_one_letter_code
_entity_poly.pdbx_strand_id
1 'polypeptide(L)'
;MNINFNNKYIEIIFVLIISTLVCLFGIYYFQSLVSLYPVFFIVLGIKQGLIYGITTLALSSLLIGYMVDIYSGVFLLIAFGPLTFFIMQGIKRRKKASEILSISTLVFLVSIVAIYYSTRNITGVSLIAELKDAFNEGLSMQIKMLEEYGLTDFEIFQIKSTLQENFKIFLNIIPSMMIIASFIVSYINYLISSLILGKLGYGVVFIPRFSRFKLPRNIILGVSIMILTTILLSNLKILNSHAVIRNLYVLGFLAFFLQGLSVIDYKLIEKNIGPILRFLLIAVTITLSSFIGGIIAIVGVLDVIFDFRKFRKIV
;
A
#
# COMPACT_ATOMS: atom_id res chain seq x y z
N MET A 1 7.47 -43.34 -13.71
CA MET A 1 8.18 -42.08 -13.97
C MET A 1 8.24 -41.30 -12.66
N ASN A 2 9.28 -41.51 -11.85
CA ASN A 2 9.43 -40.83 -10.56
C ASN A 2 9.89 -39.40 -10.84
N ILE A 3 8.94 -38.46 -10.83
CA ILE A 3 9.24 -37.04 -10.99
C ILE A 3 10.00 -36.61 -9.74
N ASN A 4 11.31 -36.40 -9.87
CA ASN A 4 12.15 -35.93 -8.77
C ASN A 4 11.87 -34.44 -8.55
N PHE A 5 11.01 -34.12 -7.57
CA PHE A 5 10.57 -32.76 -7.22
C PHE A 5 11.70 -31.82 -6.74
N ASN A 6 12.94 -32.32 -6.60
CA ASN A 6 14.12 -31.50 -6.32
C ASN A 6 14.76 -30.87 -7.56
N ASN A 7 14.15 -31.01 -8.74
CA ASN A 7 14.67 -30.35 -9.95
C ASN A 7 14.24 -28.88 -9.99
N LYS A 8 15.25 -27.99 -9.98
CA LYS A 8 15.12 -26.54 -10.14
C LYS A 8 14.13 -26.13 -11.23
N TYR A 9 14.17 -26.79 -12.39
CA TYR A 9 13.32 -26.46 -13.54
C TYR A 9 11.83 -26.76 -13.29
N ILE A 10 11.52 -27.82 -12.55
CA ILE A 10 10.14 -28.18 -12.22
C ILE A 10 9.53 -27.11 -11.31
N GLU A 11 10.28 -26.64 -10.32
CA GLU A 11 9.81 -25.59 -9.43
C GLU A 11 9.63 -24.25 -10.18
N ILE A 12 10.49 -23.90 -11.14
CA ILE A 12 10.31 -22.71 -11.98
C ILE A 12 9.00 -22.82 -12.78
N ILE A 13 8.78 -23.95 -13.46
CA ILE A 13 7.57 -24.18 -14.26
C ILE A 13 6.32 -24.15 -13.36
N PHE A 14 6.39 -24.78 -12.19
CA PHE A 14 5.29 -24.76 -11.23
C PHE A 14 4.97 -23.34 -10.77
N VAL A 15 5.98 -22.56 -10.38
CA VAL A 15 5.82 -21.14 -9.98
C VAL A 15 5.26 -20.31 -11.13
N LEU A 16 5.74 -20.53 -12.36
CA LEU A 16 5.22 -19.87 -13.55
C LEU A 16 3.71 -20.11 -13.72
N ILE A 17 3.28 -21.37 -13.71
CA ILE A 17 1.87 -21.75 -13.91
C ILE A 17 0.98 -21.26 -12.76
N ILE A 18 1.39 -21.47 -11.51
CA ILE A 18 0.56 -21.07 -10.37
C ILE A 18 0.45 -19.54 -10.29
N SER A 19 1.54 -18.81 -10.53
CA SER A 19 1.52 -17.34 -10.48
C SER A 19 0.67 -16.75 -11.59
N THR A 20 0.70 -17.29 -12.81
CA THR A 20 -0.16 -16.82 -13.91
C THR A 20 -1.63 -17.09 -13.61
N LEU A 21 -1.99 -18.31 -13.18
CA LEU A 21 -3.38 -18.66 -12.83
C LEU A 21 -3.92 -17.77 -11.71
N VAL A 22 -3.14 -17.59 -10.64
CA VAL A 22 -3.51 -16.75 -9.50
C VAL A 22 -3.65 -15.28 -9.92
N CYS A 23 -2.77 -14.80 -10.81
CA CYS A 23 -2.87 -13.43 -11.32
C CYS A 23 -4.09 -13.23 -12.22
N LEU A 24 -4.40 -14.17 -13.11
CA LEU A 24 -5.59 -14.14 -13.97
C LEU A 24 -6.87 -14.16 -13.11
N PHE A 25 -6.92 -15.02 -12.11
CA PHE A 25 -8.02 -15.02 -11.15
C PHE A 25 -8.15 -13.67 -10.44
N GLY A 26 -7.01 -13.07 -10.06
CA GLY A 26 -6.95 -11.73 -9.51
C GLY A 26 -7.57 -10.68 -10.45
N ILE A 27 -7.14 -10.65 -11.71
CA ILE A 27 -7.61 -9.67 -12.70
C ILE A 27 -9.14 -9.75 -12.92
N TYR A 28 -9.69 -10.96 -13.04
CA TYR A 28 -11.11 -11.12 -13.40
C TYR A 28 -12.08 -11.17 -12.22
N TYR A 29 -11.66 -11.71 -11.07
CA TYR A 29 -12.57 -11.97 -9.95
C TYR A 29 -12.22 -11.21 -8.67
N PHE A 30 -10.92 -10.99 -8.39
CA PHE A 30 -10.51 -10.36 -7.14
C PHE A 30 -9.22 -9.52 -7.27
N GLN A 31 -9.35 -8.29 -7.75
CA GLN A 31 -8.23 -7.41 -8.13
C GLN A 31 -7.15 -7.27 -7.05
N SER A 32 -7.56 -7.21 -5.78
CA SER A 32 -6.64 -7.12 -4.63
C SER A 32 -5.62 -8.26 -4.58
N LEU A 33 -5.94 -9.43 -5.14
CA LEU A 33 -5.08 -10.60 -5.16
C LEU A 33 -3.85 -10.43 -6.06
N VAL A 34 -3.96 -9.58 -7.10
CA VAL A 34 -2.84 -9.24 -7.99
C VAL A 34 -1.68 -8.62 -7.20
N SER A 35 -1.96 -7.94 -6.09
CA SER A 35 -0.91 -7.38 -5.23
C SER A 35 0.02 -8.43 -4.61
N LEU A 36 -0.42 -9.70 -4.54
CA LEU A 36 0.37 -10.83 -4.02
C LEU A 36 1.19 -11.55 -5.08
N TYR A 37 1.03 -11.17 -6.35
CA TYR A 37 1.78 -11.73 -7.48
C TYR A 37 3.31 -11.75 -7.27
N PRO A 38 3.96 -10.70 -6.73
CA PRO A 38 5.41 -10.70 -6.50
C PRO A 38 5.89 -11.77 -5.53
N VAL A 39 5.07 -12.20 -4.55
CA VAL A 39 5.45 -13.16 -3.50
C VAL A 39 6.04 -14.44 -4.11
N PHE A 40 5.40 -14.98 -5.15
CA PHE A 40 5.84 -16.21 -5.80
C PHE A 40 7.27 -16.10 -6.33
N PHE A 41 7.59 -14.98 -6.99
CA PHE A 41 8.89 -14.74 -7.59
C PHE A 41 9.95 -14.36 -6.57
N ILE A 42 9.59 -13.66 -5.49
CA ILE A 42 10.49 -13.37 -4.37
C ILE A 42 10.95 -14.67 -3.72
N VAL A 43 10.02 -15.58 -3.41
CA VAL A 43 10.34 -16.88 -2.81
C VAL A 43 11.21 -17.71 -3.75
N LEU A 44 10.83 -17.85 -5.02
CA LEU A 44 11.60 -18.57 -6.04
C LEU A 44 13.03 -17.99 -6.17
N GLY A 45 13.16 -16.67 -6.27
CA GLY A 45 14.43 -16.00 -6.48
C GLY A 45 15.37 -16.09 -5.27
N ILE A 46 14.85 -16.15 -4.05
CA ILE A 46 15.68 -16.42 -2.87
C ILE A 46 16.13 -17.89 -2.81
N LYS A 47 15.26 -18.83 -3.19
CA LYS A 47 15.60 -20.27 -3.19
C LYS A 47 16.61 -20.66 -4.26
N GLN A 48 16.41 -20.14 -5.48
CA GLN A 48 17.09 -20.63 -6.68
C GLN A 48 18.07 -19.64 -7.33
N GLY A 49 18.03 -18.38 -6.89
CA GLY A 49 18.84 -17.27 -7.39
C GLY A 49 18.00 -16.14 -7.99
N LEU A 50 18.44 -14.89 -7.76
CA LEU A 50 17.71 -13.67 -8.13
C LEU A 50 17.27 -13.63 -9.59
N ILE A 51 18.15 -14.09 -10.50
CA ILE A 51 17.89 -14.06 -11.92
C ILE A 51 16.66 -14.91 -12.28
N TYR A 52 16.48 -16.06 -11.64
CA TYR A 52 15.34 -16.95 -11.87
C TYR A 52 14.03 -16.33 -11.39
N GLY A 53 14.05 -15.59 -10.27
CA GLY A 53 12.87 -14.86 -9.81
C GLY A 53 12.41 -13.82 -10.83
N ILE A 54 13.33 -12.98 -11.32
CA ILE A 54 13.01 -11.91 -12.28
C ILE A 54 12.63 -12.47 -13.66
N THR A 55 13.37 -13.46 -14.17
CA THR A 55 13.08 -14.03 -15.49
C THR A 55 11.74 -14.76 -15.49
N THR A 56 11.39 -15.46 -14.41
CA THR A 56 10.08 -16.13 -14.30
C THR A 56 8.95 -15.11 -14.16
N LEU A 57 9.16 -14.00 -13.44
CA LEU A 57 8.22 -12.88 -13.41
C LEU A 57 8.01 -12.30 -14.81
N ALA A 58 9.10 -12.05 -15.54
CA ALA A 58 9.02 -11.52 -16.89
C ALA A 58 8.25 -12.46 -17.83
N LEU A 59 8.57 -13.77 -17.81
CA LEU A 59 7.84 -14.77 -18.59
C LEU A 59 6.36 -14.86 -18.20
N SER A 60 6.05 -14.85 -16.91
CA SER A 60 4.67 -14.86 -16.40
C SER A 60 3.90 -13.63 -16.86
N SER A 61 4.51 -12.44 -16.80
CA SER A 61 3.90 -11.19 -17.27
C SER A 61 3.69 -11.16 -18.78
N LEU A 62 4.60 -11.76 -19.57
CA LEU A 62 4.43 -11.90 -21.02
C LEU A 62 3.26 -12.85 -21.36
N LEU A 63 3.13 -13.96 -20.63
CA LEU A 63 1.98 -14.87 -20.80
C LEU A 63 0.66 -14.18 -20.47
N ILE A 64 0.61 -13.37 -19.40
CA ILE A 64 -0.56 -12.56 -19.07
C ILE A 64 -0.83 -11.52 -20.17
N GLY A 65 0.23 -10.89 -20.69
CA GLY A 65 0.12 -9.95 -21.80
C GLY A 65 -0.44 -10.57 -23.09
N TYR A 66 -0.14 -11.84 -23.32
CA TYR A 66 -0.71 -12.61 -24.43
C TYR A 66 -2.16 -13.03 -24.19
N MET A 67 -2.51 -13.42 -22.96
CA MET A 67 -3.84 -13.95 -22.62
C MET A 67 -4.90 -12.88 -22.36
N VAL A 68 -4.51 -11.70 -21.86
CA VAL A 68 -5.41 -10.59 -21.53
C VAL A 68 -5.26 -9.50 -22.58
N ASP A 69 -4.17 -8.74 -22.51
CA ASP A 69 -3.79 -7.71 -23.48
C ASP A 69 -2.35 -7.25 -23.20
N ILE A 70 -1.68 -6.69 -24.21
CA ILE A 70 -0.27 -6.32 -24.10
C ILE A 70 0.03 -5.29 -23.01
N TYR A 71 -0.91 -4.38 -22.70
CA TYR A 71 -0.73 -3.35 -21.69
C TYR A 71 -0.73 -3.97 -20.29
N SER A 72 -1.64 -4.90 -20.02
CA SER A 72 -1.68 -5.64 -18.75
C SER A 72 -0.35 -6.33 -18.44
N GLY A 73 0.25 -7.03 -19.41
CA GLY A 73 1.55 -7.67 -19.24
C GLY A 73 2.69 -6.68 -18.97
N VAL A 74 2.75 -5.60 -19.74
CA VAL A 74 3.77 -4.54 -19.57
C VAL A 74 3.61 -3.83 -18.23
N PHE A 75 2.39 -3.49 -17.81
CA PHE A 75 2.14 -2.82 -16.53
C PHE A 75 2.48 -3.71 -15.34
N LEU A 76 2.21 -5.00 -15.40
CA LEU A 76 2.63 -5.94 -14.35
C LEU A 76 4.16 -5.98 -14.23
N LEU A 77 4.89 -6.00 -15.35
CA LEU A 77 6.35 -6.01 -15.33
C LEU A 77 6.93 -4.70 -14.78
N ILE A 78 6.39 -3.54 -15.19
CA ILE A 78 6.82 -2.23 -14.68
C ILE A 78 6.48 -2.07 -13.18
N ALA A 79 5.29 -2.49 -12.76
CA ALA A 79 4.85 -2.43 -11.38
C ALA A 79 5.71 -3.33 -10.48
N PHE A 80 5.82 -4.61 -10.83
CA PHE A 80 6.30 -5.63 -9.91
C PHE A 80 7.73 -6.09 -10.14
N GLY A 81 8.30 -5.89 -11.32
CA GLY A 81 9.70 -6.23 -11.60
C GLY A 81 10.67 -5.53 -10.63
N PRO A 82 10.68 -4.19 -10.56
CA PRO A 82 11.51 -3.44 -9.62
C PRO A 82 11.23 -3.80 -8.16
N LEU A 83 9.95 -3.87 -7.76
CA LEU A 83 9.55 -4.23 -6.40
C LEU A 83 10.14 -5.59 -5.98
N THR A 84 9.96 -6.62 -6.81
CA THR A 84 10.45 -7.98 -6.58
C THR A 84 11.97 -7.97 -6.43
N PHE A 85 12.68 -7.30 -7.36
CA PHE A 85 14.13 -7.21 -7.33
C PHE A 85 14.67 -6.62 -6.02
N PHE A 86 14.14 -5.46 -5.59
CA PHE A 86 14.63 -4.78 -4.40
C PHE A 86 14.30 -5.53 -3.11
N ILE A 87 13.13 -6.17 -3.02
CA ILE A 87 12.81 -7.04 -1.88
C ILE A 87 13.79 -8.22 -1.82
N MET A 88 13.98 -8.93 -2.94
CA MET A 88 14.91 -10.07 -2.97
C MET A 88 16.34 -9.65 -2.64
N GLN A 89 16.81 -8.54 -3.21
CA GLN A 89 18.16 -8.03 -2.95
C GLN A 89 18.35 -7.62 -1.49
N GLY A 90 17.33 -6.99 -0.89
CA GLY A 90 17.31 -6.64 0.53
C GLY A 90 17.41 -7.85 1.44
N ILE A 91 16.61 -8.89 1.17
CA ILE A 91 16.63 -10.16 1.91
C ILE A 91 17.99 -10.86 1.75
N LYS A 92 18.50 -10.99 0.52
CA LYS A 92 19.78 -11.64 0.23
C LYS A 92 20.95 -10.95 0.94
N ARG A 93 20.93 -9.61 1.00
CA ARG A 93 21.95 -8.79 1.70
C ARG A 93 21.72 -8.66 3.21
N ARG A 94 20.73 -9.36 3.78
CA ARG A 94 20.39 -9.32 5.22
C ARG A 94 20.14 -7.91 5.75
N LYS A 95 19.54 -7.04 4.93
CA LYS A 95 19.23 -5.66 5.33
C LYS A 95 18.12 -5.65 6.39
N LYS A 96 18.06 -4.56 7.17
CA LYS A 96 16.99 -4.37 8.16
C LYS A 96 15.64 -4.24 7.45
N ALA A 97 14.57 -4.80 8.03
CA ALA A 97 13.23 -4.72 7.44
C ALA A 97 12.80 -3.27 7.11
N SER A 98 13.15 -2.29 7.95
CA SER A 98 12.88 -0.88 7.69
C SER A 98 13.54 -0.36 6.42
N GLU A 99 14.78 -0.78 6.12
CA GLU A 99 15.52 -0.40 4.93
C GLU A 99 14.90 -1.03 3.68
N ILE A 100 14.59 -2.33 3.76
CA ILE A 100 13.92 -3.07 2.68
C ILE A 100 12.59 -2.41 2.33
N LEU A 101 11.74 -2.17 3.34
CA LEU A 101 10.42 -1.56 3.16
C LEU A 101 10.48 -0.14 2.63
N SER A 102 11.45 0.67 3.08
CA SER A 102 11.58 2.06 2.61
C SER A 102 11.94 2.09 1.12
N ILE A 103 12.93 1.29 0.71
CA ILE A 103 13.38 1.24 -0.68
C ILE A 103 12.30 0.62 -1.57
N SER A 104 11.69 -0.49 -1.16
CA SER A 104 10.64 -1.14 -1.95
C SER A 104 9.40 -0.27 -2.12
N THR A 105 9.00 0.47 -1.07
CA THR A 105 7.90 1.43 -1.14
C THR A 105 8.19 2.54 -2.13
N LEU A 106 9.39 3.13 -2.09
CA LEU A 106 9.80 4.19 -3.02
C LEU A 106 9.86 3.68 -4.46
N VAL A 107 10.45 2.51 -4.68
CA VAL A 107 10.56 1.91 -6.01
C VAL A 107 9.19 1.60 -6.59
N PHE A 108 8.30 1.00 -5.80
CA PHE A 108 6.95 0.71 -6.26
C PHE A 108 6.12 1.98 -6.51
N LEU A 109 6.26 3.01 -5.66
CA LEU A 109 5.65 4.31 -5.90
C LEU A 109 6.10 4.88 -7.26
N VAL A 110 7.40 4.85 -7.55
CA VAL A 110 7.95 5.29 -8.85
C VAL A 110 7.36 4.46 -9.99
N SER A 111 7.23 3.14 -9.83
CA SER A 111 6.57 2.29 -10.82
C SER A 111 5.10 2.67 -11.07
N ILE A 112 4.31 2.92 -10.02
CA ILE A 112 2.90 3.36 -10.19
C ILE A 112 2.85 4.72 -10.90
N VAL A 113 3.72 5.66 -10.52
CA VAL A 113 3.80 6.97 -11.17
C VAL A 113 4.20 6.82 -12.64
N ALA A 114 5.14 5.94 -12.96
CA ALA A 114 5.54 5.64 -14.34
C ALA A 114 4.38 5.05 -15.15
N ILE A 115 3.59 4.14 -14.57
CA ILE A 115 2.37 3.60 -15.20
C ILE A 115 1.36 4.71 -15.43
N TYR A 116 1.09 5.56 -14.44
CA TYR A 116 0.17 6.69 -14.56
C TYR A 116 0.52 7.61 -15.75
N TYR A 117 1.80 7.97 -15.92
CA TYR A 117 2.23 8.78 -17.05
C TYR A 117 2.22 8.01 -18.38
N SER A 118 2.55 6.71 -18.36
CA SER A 118 2.54 5.86 -19.55
C SER A 118 1.12 5.72 -20.11
N THR A 119 0.13 5.47 -19.26
CA THR A 119 -1.28 5.37 -19.67
C THR A 119 -1.73 6.63 -20.39
N ARG A 120 -1.43 7.81 -19.83
CA ARG A 120 -1.78 9.10 -20.45
C ARG A 120 -1.23 9.26 -21.87
N ASN A 121 0.00 8.79 -22.10
CA ASN A 121 0.65 8.92 -23.40
C ASN A 121 0.10 7.92 -24.44
N ILE A 122 -0.38 6.76 -23.99
CA ILE A 122 -0.92 5.70 -24.84
C ILE A 122 -2.36 6.00 -25.26
N THR A 123 -3.22 6.32 -24.28
CA THR A 123 -4.67 6.50 -24.53
C THR A 123 -5.02 7.93 -24.95
N GLY A 124 -4.11 8.89 -24.74
CA GLY A 124 -4.37 10.31 -24.94
C GLY A 124 -5.25 10.95 -23.84
N VAL A 125 -5.76 10.16 -22.90
CA VAL A 125 -6.63 10.59 -21.81
C VAL A 125 -5.93 10.43 -20.47
N SER A 126 -6.04 11.42 -19.59
CA SER A 126 -5.51 11.28 -18.23
C SER A 126 -6.43 10.44 -17.36
N LEU A 127 -5.89 9.57 -16.51
CA LEU A 127 -6.66 8.80 -15.51
C LEU A 127 -7.55 9.70 -14.64
N ILE A 128 -7.13 10.93 -14.34
CA ILE A 128 -7.94 11.89 -13.59
C ILE A 128 -9.20 12.33 -14.37
N ALA A 129 -9.13 12.42 -15.69
CA ALA A 129 -10.27 12.75 -16.53
C ALA A 129 -11.28 11.60 -16.54
N GLU A 130 -10.82 10.36 -16.74
CA GLU A 130 -11.69 9.18 -16.66
C GLU A 130 -12.38 9.06 -15.31
N LEU A 131 -11.66 9.31 -14.21
CA LEU A 131 -12.27 9.34 -12.87
C LEU A 131 -13.34 10.42 -12.74
N LYS A 132 -13.14 11.60 -13.35
CA LYS A 132 -14.14 12.69 -13.34
C LYS A 132 -15.36 12.32 -14.16
N ASP A 133 -15.18 11.72 -15.32
CA ASP A 133 -16.27 11.33 -16.21
C ASP A 133 -17.12 10.24 -15.55
N ALA A 134 -16.48 9.19 -15.02
CA ALA A 134 -17.16 8.14 -14.25
C ALA A 134 -17.90 8.70 -13.02
N PHE A 135 -17.30 9.67 -12.31
CA PHE A 135 -17.96 10.32 -11.19
C PHE A 135 -19.17 11.14 -11.63
N ASN A 136 -19.05 11.91 -12.72
CA ASN A 136 -20.15 12.74 -13.23
C ASN A 136 -21.32 11.88 -13.73
N GLU A 137 -21.04 10.75 -14.38
CA GLU A 137 -22.05 9.78 -14.80
C GLU A 137 -22.77 9.17 -13.59
N GLY A 138 -22.01 8.69 -12.60
CA GLY A 138 -22.57 8.15 -11.36
C GLY A 138 -23.39 9.19 -10.59
N LEU A 139 -22.91 10.42 -10.50
CA LEU A 139 -23.62 11.53 -9.86
C LEU A 139 -24.92 11.86 -10.59
N SER A 140 -24.92 11.86 -11.92
CA SER A 140 -26.12 12.11 -12.74
C SER A 140 -27.17 11.02 -12.55
N MET A 141 -26.75 9.76 -12.45
CA MET A 141 -27.64 8.65 -12.15
C MET A 141 -28.25 8.77 -10.74
N GLN A 142 -27.43 9.14 -9.75
CA GLN A 142 -27.89 9.33 -8.38
C GLN A 142 -28.90 10.50 -8.25
N ILE A 143 -28.66 11.62 -8.96
CA ILE A 143 -29.59 12.75 -8.99
C ILE A 143 -30.95 12.33 -9.56
N LYS A 144 -30.97 11.60 -10.69
CA LYS A 144 -32.22 11.11 -11.29
C LYS A 144 -33.03 10.25 -10.30
N MET A 145 -32.36 9.37 -9.55
CA MET A 145 -33.03 8.60 -8.51
C MET A 145 -33.62 9.49 -7.43
N LEU A 146 -32.89 10.51 -6.96
CA LEU A 146 -33.38 11.43 -5.93
C LEU A 146 -34.59 12.25 -6.40
N GLU A 147 -34.60 12.66 -7.68
CA GLU A 147 -35.77 13.29 -8.32
C GLU A 147 -36.98 12.35 -8.30
N GLU A 148 -36.79 11.07 -8.61
CA GLU A 148 -37.86 10.05 -8.54
C GLU A 148 -38.38 9.79 -7.12
N TYR A 149 -37.53 9.93 -6.09
CA TYR A 149 -37.92 9.84 -4.68
C TYR A 149 -38.66 11.09 -4.16
N GLY A 150 -38.82 12.13 -5.00
CA GLY A 150 -39.59 13.33 -4.66
C GLY A 150 -38.86 14.31 -3.74
N LEU A 151 -37.52 14.30 -3.71
CA LEU A 151 -36.74 15.32 -3.02
C LEU A 151 -36.94 16.70 -3.68
N THR A 152 -36.82 17.75 -2.88
CA THR A 152 -36.88 19.13 -3.39
C THR A 152 -35.60 19.49 -4.15
N ASP A 153 -35.72 20.43 -5.10
CA ASP A 153 -34.57 20.95 -5.86
C ASP A 153 -33.45 21.48 -4.95
N PHE A 154 -33.82 22.04 -3.79
CA PHE A 154 -32.88 22.54 -2.80
C PHE A 154 -32.08 21.42 -2.13
N GLU A 155 -32.74 20.33 -1.73
CA GLU A 155 -32.07 19.17 -1.13
C GLU A 155 -31.15 18.48 -2.15
N ILE A 156 -31.62 18.33 -3.39
CA ILE A 156 -30.83 17.77 -4.49
C ILE A 156 -29.58 18.62 -4.74
N PHE A 157 -29.73 19.95 -4.74
CA PHE A 157 -28.60 20.87 -4.88
C PHE A 157 -27.57 20.74 -3.75
N GLN A 158 -28.02 20.62 -2.50
CA GLN A 158 -27.13 20.43 -1.35
C GLN A 158 -26.36 19.11 -1.42
N ILE A 159 -27.04 18.02 -1.79
CA ILE A 159 -26.41 16.70 -1.94
C ILE A 159 -25.37 16.75 -3.08
N LYS A 160 -25.76 17.28 -4.23
CA LYS A 160 -24.88 17.42 -5.40
C LYS A 160 -23.62 18.21 -5.08
N SER A 161 -23.77 19.38 -4.46
CA SER A 161 -22.63 20.24 -4.09
C SER A 161 -21.70 19.56 -3.10
N THR A 162 -22.24 18.89 -2.08
CA THR A 162 -21.46 18.12 -1.09
C THR A 162 -20.67 16.99 -1.76
N LEU A 163 -21.30 16.22 -2.65
CA LEU A 163 -20.64 15.12 -3.36
C LEU A 163 -19.53 15.64 -4.28
N GLN A 164 -19.77 16.73 -5.01
CA GLN A 164 -18.77 17.35 -5.86
C GLN A 164 -17.58 17.89 -5.05
N GLU A 165 -17.82 18.49 -3.89
CA GLU A 165 -16.76 18.94 -2.99
C GLU A 165 -15.94 17.74 -2.47
N ASN A 166 -16.61 16.70 -1.97
CA ASN A 166 -15.95 15.47 -1.51
C ASN A 166 -15.11 14.82 -2.60
N PHE A 167 -15.59 14.80 -3.84
CA PHE A 167 -14.83 14.27 -4.96
C PHE A 167 -13.61 15.13 -5.30
N LYS A 168 -13.72 16.47 -5.23
CA LYS A 168 -12.55 17.36 -5.37
C LYS A 168 -11.52 17.10 -4.28
N ILE A 169 -11.96 16.82 -3.05
CA ILE A 169 -11.07 16.44 -1.94
C ILE A 169 -10.40 15.09 -2.23
N PHE A 170 -11.18 14.10 -2.69
CA PHE A 170 -10.68 12.78 -3.09
C PHE A 170 -9.57 12.89 -4.14
N LEU A 171 -9.79 13.68 -5.22
CA LEU A 171 -8.77 13.90 -6.25
C LEU A 171 -7.48 14.50 -5.68
N ASN A 172 -7.59 15.41 -4.71
CA ASN A 172 -6.43 16.05 -4.09
C ASN A 172 -5.59 15.08 -3.24
N ILE A 173 -6.18 14.02 -2.69
CA ILE A 173 -5.48 13.07 -1.79
C ILE A 173 -4.96 11.82 -2.52
N ILE A 174 -5.21 11.68 -3.83
CA ILE A 174 -4.66 10.59 -4.66
C ILE A 174 -3.15 10.39 -4.44
N PRO A 175 -2.28 11.43 -4.38
CA PRO A 175 -0.85 11.22 -4.15
C PRO A 175 -0.54 10.51 -2.84
N SER A 176 -1.20 10.90 -1.74
CA SER A 176 -1.05 10.22 -0.44
C SER A 176 -1.58 8.78 -0.50
N MET A 177 -2.70 8.53 -1.19
CA MET A 177 -3.23 7.19 -1.39
C MET A 177 -2.25 6.29 -2.16
N MET A 178 -1.57 6.82 -3.19
CA MET A 178 -0.54 6.08 -3.92
C MET A 178 0.64 5.69 -3.02
N ILE A 179 1.09 6.60 -2.15
CA ILE A 179 2.15 6.32 -1.16
C ILE A 179 1.71 5.23 -0.18
N ILE A 180 0.49 5.35 0.36
CA ILE A 180 -0.06 4.39 1.32
C ILE A 180 -0.22 3.01 0.68
N ALA A 181 -0.81 2.94 -0.51
CA ALA A 181 -0.95 1.70 -1.27
C ALA A 181 0.42 1.08 -1.54
N SER A 182 1.41 1.90 -1.91
CA SER A 182 2.77 1.41 -2.17
C SER A 182 3.42 0.79 -0.95
N PHE A 183 3.23 1.41 0.21
CA PHE A 183 3.71 0.88 1.48
C PHE A 183 3.01 -0.43 1.83
N ILE A 184 1.69 -0.49 1.72
CA ILE A 184 0.91 -1.70 2.03
C ILE A 184 1.33 -2.87 1.13
N VAL A 185 1.41 -2.66 -0.18
CA VAL A 185 1.81 -3.71 -1.14
C VAL A 185 3.23 -4.18 -0.83
N SER A 186 4.16 -3.25 -0.61
CA SER A 186 5.55 -3.58 -0.26
C SER A 186 5.66 -4.36 1.06
N TYR A 187 4.89 -3.94 2.06
CA TYR A 187 4.85 -4.57 3.38
C TYR A 187 4.30 -5.99 3.32
N ILE A 188 3.15 -6.19 2.65
CA ILE A 188 2.52 -7.51 2.50
C ILE A 188 3.44 -8.45 1.74
N ASN A 189 4.03 -8.00 0.62
CA ASN A 189 4.95 -8.83 -0.17
C ASN A 189 6.19 -9.22 0.62
N TYR A 190 6.81 -8.29 1.33
CA TYR A 190 7.94 -8.59 2.21
C TYR A 190 7.53 -9.57 3.32
N LEU A 191 6.42 -9.30 4.03
CA LEU A 191 5.97 -10.10 5.17
C LEU A 191 5.64 -11.54 4.77
N ILE A 192 4.81 -11.73 3.74
CA ILE A 192 4.40 -13.07 3.30
C ILE A 192 5.61 -13.84 2.77
N SER A 193 6.45 -13.21 1.95
CA SER A 193 7.68 -13.85 1.46
C SER A 193 8.60 -14.26 2.61
N SER A 194 8.75 -13.39 3.62
CA SER A 194 9.54 -13.68 4.83
C SER A 194 8.99 -14.87 5.61
N LEU A 195 7.67 -14.94 5.79
CA LEU A 195 7.00 -16.03 6.50
C LEU A 195 7.18 -17.37 5.77
N ILE A 196 7.01 -17.38 4.45
CA ILE A 196 7.20 -18.58 3.62
C ILE A 196 8.65 -19.03 3.68
N LEU A 197 9.61 -18.13 3.46
CA LEU A 197 11.03 -18.43 3.50
C LEU A 197 11.48 -18.94 4.88
N GLY A 198 10.96 -18.35 5.96
CA GLY A 198 11.21 -18.82 7.33
C GLY A 198 10.71 -20.24 7.57
N LYS A 199 9.50 -20.58 7.08
CA LYS A 199 8.96 -21.95 7.14
C LYS A 199 9.79 -22.95 6.34
N LEU A 200 10.41 -22.51 5.25
CA LEU A 200 11.26 -23.32 4.39
C LEU A 200 12.71 -23.44 4.90
N GLY A 201 13.03 -22.91 6.09
CA GLY A 201 14.37 -23.01 6.68
C GLY A 201 15.38 -21.96 6.21
N TYR A 202 14.94 -20.98 5.40
CA TYR A 202 15.79 -19.85 5.01
C TYR A 202 15.80 -18.81 6.14
N GLY A 203 16.59 -19.07 7.19
CA GLY A 203 16.68 -18.31 8.46
C GLY A 203 17.24 -16.88 8.35
N VAL A 204 17.14 -16.26 7.19
CA VAL A 204 17.71 -14.93 6.89
C VAL A 204 16.66 -13.82 7.05
N VAL A 205 15.39 -14.16 7.28
CA VAL A 205 14.30 -13.19 7.13
C VAL A 205 13.70 -12.75 8.46
N PHE A 206 13.88 -11.47 8.80
CA PHE A 206 13.33 -10.87 10.00
C PHE A 206 11.87 -10.46 9.79
N ILE A 207 10.97 -11.02 10.60
CA ILE A 207 9.55 -10.65 10.62
C ILE A 207 9.36 -9.50 11.63
N PRO A 208 9.00 -8.28 11.18
CA PRO A 208 8.79 -7.16 12.07
C PRO A 208 7.56 -7.41 12.95
N ARG A 209 7.70 -7.24 14.27
CA ARG A 209 6.59 -7.29 15.22
C ARG A 209 5.87 -5.94 15.25
N PHE A 210 4.57 -5.94 15.01
CA PHE A 210 3.76 -4.72 14.96
C PHE A 210 3.81 -3.92 16.28
N SER A 211 3.77 -4.57 17.45
CA SER A 211 3.96 -3.92 18.77
C SER A 211 5.27 -3.16 18.96
N ARG A 212 6.27 -3.40 18.09
CA ARG A 212 7.57 -2.70 18.09
C ARG A 212 7.66 -1.63 17.01
N PHE A 213 6.61 -1.43 16.21
CA PHE A 213 6.56 -0.35 15.24
C PHE A 213 6.72 0.99 15.96
N LYS A 214 7.70 1.77 15.49
CA LYS A 214 8.01 3.09 16.03
C LYS A 214 8.38 4.05 14.92
N LEU A 215 7.75 5.22 14.95
CA LEU A 215 8.17 6.35 14.14
C LEU A 215 9.47 6.98 14.66
N PRO A 216 10.28 7.62 13.78
CA PRO A 216 11.43 8.42 14.18
C PRO A 216 11.04 9.56 15.13
N ARG A 217 11.91 9.93 16.08
CA ARG A 217 11.63 11.02 17.04
C ARG A 217 11.37 12.36 16.34
N ASN A 218 12.05 12.57 15.21
CA ASN A 218 11.98 13.82 14.45
C ASN A 218 10.75 13.87 13.53
N ILE A 219 9.87 12.86 13.51
CA ILE A 219 8.72 12.84 12.60
C ILE A 219 7.78 14.02 12.86
N ILE A 220 7.54 14.38 14.13
CA ILE A 220 6.69 15.51 14.51
C ILE A 220 7.29 16.80 13.98
N LEU A 221 8.59 17.03 14.24
CA LEU A 221 9.30 18.21 13.75
C LEU A 221 9.30 18.25 12.21
N GLY A 222 9.55 17.14 11.54
CA GLY A 222 9.56 17.04 10.09
C GLY A 222 8.21 17.41 9.48
N VAL A 223 7.12 16.83 9.98
CA VAL A 223 5.76 17.15 9.51
C VAL A 223 5.42 18.61 9.79
N SER A 224 5.74 19.14 10.97
CA SER A 224 5.52 20.54 11.32
C SER A 224 6.27 21.50 10.39
N ILE A 225 7.56 21.23 10.10
CA ILE A 225 8.36 22.05 9.19
C ILE A 225 7.77 22.00 7.77
N MET A 226 7.34 20.83 7.29
CA MET A 226 6.72 20.70 5.98
C MET A 226 5.42 21.51 5.88
N ILE A 227 4.57 21.46 6.91
CA ILE A 227 3.33 22.26 6.96
C ILE A 227 3.65 23.76 7.00
N LEU A 228 4.53 24.20 7.90
CA LEU A 228 4.92 25.61 8.02
C LEU A 228 5.50 26.14 6.70
N THR A 229 6.41 25.39 6.08
CA THR A 229 6.99 25.74 4.78
C THR A 229 5.92 25.86 3.71
N THR A 230 4.95 24.95 3.68
CA THR A 230 3.83 24.98 2.71
C THR A 230 2.93 26.20 2.91
N ILE A 231 2.71 26.62 4.16
CA ILE A 231 1.94 27.84 4.49
C ILE A 231 2.72 29.09 4.06
N LEU A 232 4.02 29.17 4.37
CA LEU A 232 4.86 30.30 3.98
C LEU A 232 4.94 30.47 2.46
N LEU A 233 5.03 29.36 1.72
CA LEU A 233 5.08 29.35 0.27
C LEU A 233 3.70 29.56 -0.39
N SER A 234 2.60 29.57 0.38
CA SER A 234 1.24 29.71 -0.17
C SER A 234 1.03 31.02 -0.93
N ASN A 235 1.67 32.09 -0.46
CA ASN A 235 1.60 33.41 -1.09
C ASN A 235 2.26 33.44 -2.49
N LEU A 236 3.17 32.51 -2.78
CA LEU A 236 3.87 32.46 -4.06
C LEU A 236 3.04 31.81 -5.18
N LYS A 237 1.90 31.18 -4.87
CA LYS A 237 1.02 30.46 -5.82
C LYS A 237 1.72 29.40 -6.70
N ILE A 238 2.94 29.00 -6.34
CA ILE A 238 3.74 28.00 -7.08
C ILE A 238 3.12 26.60 -6.94
N LEU A 239 2.52 26.31 -5.79
CA LEU A 239 1.93 25.02 -5.46
C LEU A 239 0.52 25.21 -4.90
N ASN A 240 -0.35 24.21 -5.12
CA ASN A 240 -1.64 24.16 -4.42
C ASN A 240 -1.39 23.77 -2.96
N SER A 241 -1.10 24.77 -2.11
CA SER A 241 -0.78 24.58 -0.70
C SER A 241 -1.86 23.80 0.05
N HIS A 242 -3.15 23.99 -0.29
CA HIS A 242 -4.23 23.22 0.31
C HIS A 242 -4.14 21.72 -0.02
N ALA A 243 -3.82 21.37 -1.27
CA ALA A 243 -3.63 19.98 -1.65
C ALA A 243 -2.42 19.36 -0.93
N VAL A 244 -1.30 20.08 -0.82
CA VAL A 244 -0.11 19.59 -0.12
C VAL A 244 -0.41 19.36 1.37
N ILE A 245 -1.03 20.33 2.05
CA ILE A 245 -1.41 20.20 3.47
C ILE A 245 -2.34 19.01 3.68
N ARG A 246 -3.34 18.80 2.80
CA ARG A 246 -4.25 17.63 2.88
C ARG A 246 -3.48 16.31 2.76
N ASN A 247 -2.53 16.19 1.83
CA ASN A 247 -1.72 14.97 1.70
C ASN A 247 -0.84 14.74 2.94
N LEU A 248 -0.22 15.79 3.48
CA LEU A 248 0.55 15.70 4.73
C LEU A 248 -0.33 15.28 5.91
N TYR A 249 -1.56 15.81 5.98
CA TYR A 249 -2.53 15.42 6.98
C TYR A 249 -2.88 13.93 6.87
N VAL A 250 -3.21 13.43 5.67
CA VAL A 250 -3.56 12.01 5.45
C VAL A 250 -2.40 11.09 5.82
N LEU A 251 -1.18 11.40 5.37
CA LEU A 251 0.01 10.60 5.67
C LEU A 251 0.37 10.65 7.16
N GLY A 252 0.34 11.85 7.76
CA GLY A 252 0.61 12.05 9.17
C GLY A 252 -0.41 11.34 10.05
N PHE A 253 -1.70 11.49 9.74
CA PHE A 253 -2.79 10.82 10.43
C PHE A 253 -2.60 9.31 10.41
N LEU A 254 -2.36 8.71 9.24
CA LEU A 254 -2.12 7.26 9.15
C LEU A 254 -0.89 6.83 9.95
N ALA A 255 0.23 7.57 9.84
CA ALA A 255 1.46 7.24 10.54
C ALA A 255 1.26 7.23 12.07
N PHE A 256 0.65 8.29 12.61
CA PHE A 256 0.37 8.40 14.04
C PHE A 256 -0.73 7.43 14.49
N PHE A 257 -1.72 7.15 13.65
CA PHE A 257 -2.73 6.14 13.92
C PHE A 257 -2.10 4.74 14.05
N LEU A 258 -1.21 4.35 13.13
CA LEU A 258 -0.46 3.08 13.21
C LEU A 258 0.45 3.03 14.45
N GLN A 259 1.09 4.14 14.81
CA GLN A 259 1.86 4.26 16.05
C GLN A 259 0.96 4.04 17.28
N GLY A 260 -0.22 4.65 17.32
CA GLY A 260 -1.19 4.47 18.41
C GLY A 260 -1.70 3.03 18.52
N LEU A 261 -2.04 2.41 17.40
CA LEU A 261 -2.39 0.98 17.36
C LEU A 261 -1.24 0.09 17.85
N SER A 262 0.01 0.43 17.52
CA SER A 262 1.19 -0.30 17.99
C SER A 262 1.37 -0.19 19.52
N VAL A 263 1.00 0.96 20.12
CA VAL A 263 0.97 1.15 21.58
C VAL A 263 -0.10 0.28 22.21
N ILE A 264 -1.29 0.21 21.61
CA ILE A 264 -2.37 -0.66 22.07
C ILE A 264 -1.92 -2.13 22.02
N ASP A 265 -1.39 -2.60 20.89
CA ASP A 265 -0.87 -3.97 20.73
C ASP A 265 0.22 -4.28 21.78
N TYR A 266 1.15 -3.36 22.02
CA TYR A 266 2.17 -3.49 23.06
C TYR A 266 1.56 -3.65 24.46
N LYS A 267 0.59 -2.80 24.83
CA LYS A 267 -0.06 -2.86 26.15
C LYS A 267 -0.89 -4.13 26.33
N LEU A 268 -1.50 -4.65 25.27
CA LEU A 268 -2.20 -5.94 25.31
C LEU A 268 -1.22 -7.11 25.52
N ILE A 269 -0.01 -7.04 24.93
CA ILE A 269 1.07 -8.01 25.18
C ILE A 269 1.56 -7.93 26.63
N GLU A 270 1.78 -6.73 27.16
CA GLU A 270 2.19 -6.50 28.56
C GLU A 270 1.17 -7.07 29.56
N LYS A 271 -0.12 -7.06 29.19
CA LYS A 271 -1.21 -7.67 29.96
C LYS A 271 -1.39 -9.18 29.70
N ASN A 272 -0.46 -9.84 29.01
CA ASN A 272 -0.51 -11.26 28.65
C ASN A 272 -1.78 -11.68 27.87
N ILE A 273 -2.36 -10.78 27.07
CA ILE A 273 -3.54 -11.10 26.26
C ILE A 273 -3.13 -12.00 25.08
N GLY A 274 -3.85 -13.12 24.94
CA GLY A 274 -3.63 -14.11 23.90
C GLY A 274 -3.74 -13.54 22.47
N PRO A 275 -3.08 -14.16 21.47
CA PRO A 275 -2.95 -13.61 20.12
C PRO A 275 -4.29 -13.42 19.41
N ILE A 276 -5.26 -14.32 19.63
CA ILE A 276 -6.59 -14.27 19.01
C ILE A 276 -7.38 -13.07 19.54
N LEU A 277 -7.49 -12.94 20.86
CA LEU A 277 -8.20 -11.82 21.48
C LEU A 277 -7.54 -10.48 21.14
N ARG A 278 -6.21 -10.45 21.09
CA ARG A 278 -5.46 -9.25 20.68
C ARG A 278 -5.80 -8.83 19.24
N PHE A 279 -5.82 -9.79 18.31
CA PHE A 279 -6.23 -9.54 16.93
C PHE A 279 -7.66 -8.98 16.85
N LEU A 280 -8.61 -9.61 17.57
CA LEU A 280 -10.00 -9.14 17.61
C LEU A 280 -10.12 -7.72 18.16
N LEU A 281 -9.44 -7.40 19.26
CA LEU A 281 -9.48 -6.05 19.84
C LEU A 281 -8.91 -5.00 18.89
N ILE A 282 -7.80 -5.31 18.20
CA ILE A 282 -7.24 -4.42 17.18
C ILE A 282 -8.20 -4.28 16.00
N ALA A 283 -8.82 -5.36 15.53
CA ALA A 283 -9.79 -5.32 14.45
C ALA A 283 -11.01 -4.45 14.81
N VAL A 284 -11.58 -4.63 16.01
CA VAL A 284 -12.68 -3.79 16.52
C VAL A 284 -12.25 -2.32 16.60
N THR A 285 -11.03 -2.04 17.07
CA THR A 285 -10.48 -0.69 17.14
C THR A 285 -10.41 -0.04 15.74
N ILE A 286 -10.03 -0.81 14.72
CA ILE A 286 -10.00 -0.34 13.32
C ILE A 286 -11.40 -0.09 12.79
N THR A 287 -12.37 -0.97 13.07
CA THR A 287 -13.77 -0.77 12.66
C THR A 287 -14.39 0.46 13.30
N LEU A 288 -14.03 0.77 14.56
CA LEU A 288 -14.48 1.97 15.27
C LEU A 288 -13.61 3.22 14.99
N SER A 289 -12.71 3.16 14.02
CA SER A 289 -11.76 4.25 13.72
C SER A 289 -12.45 5.55 13.31
N SER A 290 -13.65 5.50 12.71
CA SER A 290 -14.44 6.70 12.42
C SER A 290 -14.77 7.53 13.67
N PHE A 291 -14.88 6.89 14.84
CA PHE A 291 -15.20 7.54 16.11
C PHE A 291 -13.97 7.78 16.99
N ILE A 292 -13.05 6.81 17.04
CA ILE A 292 -11.92 6.80 18.00
C ILE A 292 -10.58 7.06 17.31
N GLY A 293 -10.53 7.12 15.97
CA GLY A 293 -9.30 7.22 15.19
C GLY A 293 -8.45 8.44 15.54
N GLY A 294 -9.07 9.60 15.77
CA GLY A 294 -8.39 10.81 16.23
C GLY A 294 -7.70 10.62 17.59
N ILE A 295 -8.38 9.95 18.53
CA ILE A 295 -7.84 9.65 19.86
C ILE A 295 -6.63 8.70 19.74
N ILE A 296 -6.73 7.69 18.89
CA ILE A 296 -5.62 6.73 18.64
C ILE A 296 -4.42 7.43 18.02
N ALA A 297 -4.64 8.33 17.05
CA ALA A 297 -3.57 9.12 16.47
C ALA A 297 -2.90 10.02 17.52
N ILE A 298 -3.66 10.64 18.42
CA ILE A 298 -3.12 11.43 19.54
C ILE A 298 -2.25 10.54 20.46
N VAL A 299 -2.71 9.33 20.81
CA VAL A 299 -1.89 8.37 21.57
C VAL A 299 -0.58 8.07 20.85
N GLY A 300 -0.62 7.93 19.52
CA GLY A 300 0.58 7.77 18.69
C GLY A 300 1.55 8.96 18.78
N VAL A 301 1.04 10.20 18.69
CA VAL A 301 1.85 11.42 18.87
C VAL A 301 2.49 11.45 20.26
N LEU A 302 1.70 11.17 21.31
CA LEU A 302 2.18 11.16 22.69
C LEU A 302 3.26 10.09 22.92
N ASP A 303 3.14 8.90 22.33
CA ASP A 303 4.18 7.87 22.43
C ASP A 303 5.48 8.27 21.72
N VAL A 304 5.44 9.10 20.66
CA VAL A 304 6.67 9.62 20.03
C VAL A 304 7.42 10.59 20.96
N ILE A 305 6.67 11.39 21.73
CA ILE A 305 7.19 12.40 22.67
C ILE A 305 7.68 11.75 23.97
N PHE A 306 6.80 10.99 24.63
CA PHE A 306 7.01 10.47 25.98
C PHE A 306 7.57 9.04 26.01
N ASP A 307 7.56 8.32 24.89
CA ASP A 307 8.01 6.93 24.80
C ASP A 307 7.38 6.01 25.88
N PHE A 308 6.07 5.80 25.80
CA PHE A 308 5.32 4.97 26.76
C PHE A 308 5.81 3.52 26.84
N ARG A 309 6.50 3.05 25.79
CA ARG A 309 7.01 1.68 25.66
C ARG A 309 8.48 1.54 26.08
N LYS A 310 9.15 2.65 26.44
CA LYS A 310 10.54 2.71 26.92
C LYS A 310 11.56 1.95 26.04
N PHE A 311 11.34 1.91 24.72
CA PHE A 311 12.29 1.21 23.82
C PHE A 311 13.55 2.02 23.50
N ARG A 312 13.57 3.31 23.81
CA ARG A 312 14.76 4.14 23.63
C ARG A 312 15.57 4.14 24.94
N LYS A 313 16.86 3.80 24.85
CA LYS A 313 17.79 4.09 25.95
C LYS A 313 17.85 5.60 26.09
N ILE A 314 17.69 6.10 27.32
CA ILE A 314 18.09 7.45 27.69
C ILE A 314 19.60 7.44 27.50
N VAL A 315 20.08 8.13 26.46
CA VAL A 315 21.51 8.49 26.32
C VAL A 315 21.69 9.78 27.08
#